data_AF-A0A3M1D6N0-F1
#
_entry.id   AF-A0A3M1D6N0-F1
#
_cell.length_a   1.000
_cell.length_b   1.000
_cell.length_c   1.000
_cell.angle_alpha   90.00
_cell.angle_beta   90.00
_cell.angle_gamma   90.00
#
_symmetry.space_group_name_H-M   'P 1'
#
loop_
_entity.id
_entity.type
_entity.pdbx_description
1 polymer ?
#
loop_
_entity_poly.entity_id
_entity_poly.type
_entity_poly.pdbx_seq_one_letter_code
_entity_poly.pdbx_strand_id
1 'polypeptide(L)' 'RDKAMNQDKGQARQLAETVAAFRTQGLAPIPFDDLVNGMQAVFAARQSLASGQPVELTPYRMEQIRISEK' A
#
# COMPACT_ATOMS: atom_id res chain seq x y z
N ARG A 1 -0.63 -6.35 -35.20
CA ARG A 1 -0.18 -5.69 -33.94
C ARG A 1 -0.92 -6.40 -32.81
N ASP A 2 -0.24 -6.74 -31.71
CA ASP A 2 -0.77 -7.16 -30.38
C ASP A 2 0.04 -8.28 -29.71
N LYS A 3 1.37 -8.10 -29.55
CA LYS A 3 2.23 -9.04 -28.80
C LYS A 3 2.69 -8.49 -27.44
N ALA A 4 2.36 -7.25 -27.10
CA ALA A 4 2.88 -6.56 -25.91
C ALA A 4 1.98 -6.64 -24.67
N MET A 5 0.76 -7.20 -24.77
CA MET A 5 -0.23 -7.10 -23.69
C MET A 5 -0.07 -8.17 -22.60
N ASN A 6 0.69 -9.24 -22.85
CA ASN A 6 0.82 -10.40 -21.96
C ASN A 6 2.25 -10.61 -21.43
N GLN A 7 3.04 -9.54 -21.33
CA GLN A 7 4.36 -9.63 -20.70
C GLN A 7 4.24 -9.46 -19.19
N ASP A 8 5.01 -10.24 -18.44
CA ASP A 8 5.13 -10.07 -17.01
C ASP A 8 5.68 -8.67 -16.70
N LYS A 9 4.89 -7.88 -15.97
CA LYS A 9 5.23 -6.51 -15.56
C LYS A 9 5.87 -6.44 -14.17
N GLY A 10 6.32 -7.58 -13.65
CA GLY A 10 6.84 -7.72 -12.28
C GLY A 10 5.87 -8.43 -11.33
N GLN A 11 4.80 -9.04 -11.85
CA GLN A 11 3.79 -9.76 -11.07
C GLN A 11 4.41 -10.99 -10.38
N ALA A 12 5.24 -11.76 -11.10
CA ALA A 12 5.90 -12.93 -10.53
C ALA A 12 6.87 -12.54 -9.41
N ARG A 13 7.60 -11.44 -9.61
CA ARG A 13 8.50 -10.87 -8.59
C ARG A 13 7.73 -10.42 -7.35
N GLN A 14 6.64 -9.68 -7.53
CA GLN A 14 5.81 -9.19 -6.42
C GLN A 14 5.25 -10.33 -5.56
N LEU A 15 4.82 -11.44 -6.19
CA LEU A 15 4.36 -12.64 -5.48
C LEU A 15 5.50 -13.28 -4.68
N ALA A 16 6.68 -13.43 -5.28
CA ALA A 16 7.83 -14.01 -4.61
C ALA A 16 8.27 -13.20 -3.38
N GLU A 17 8.33 -11.87 -3.51
CA GLU A 17 8.65 -10.95 -2.41
C GLU A 17 7.62 -11.02 -1.29
N THR A 18 6.34 -11.11 -1.65
CA THR A 18 5.24 -11.26 -0.67
C THR A 18 5.39 -12.55 0.13
N VAL A 19 5.57 -13.69 -0.54
CA VAL A 19 5.75 -14.99 0.13
C VAL A 19 7.00 -14.98 1.02
N ALA A 20 8.11 -14.38 0.55
CA ALA A 20 9.34 -14.28 1.31
C ALA A 20 9.17 -13.42 2.58
N ALA A 21 8.50 -12.27 2.49
CA ALA A 21 8.26 -11.39 3.63
C ALA A 21 7.42 -12.07 4.71
N PHE A 22 6.33 -12.74 4.33
CA PHE A 22 5.50 -13.48 5.28
C PHE A 22 6.26 -14.63 5.95
N ARG A 23 7.09 -15.35 5.19
CA ARG A 23 7.85 -16.50 5.73
C ARG A 23 8.99 -16.08 6.67
N THR A 24 9.61 -14.93 6.44
CA THR A 24 10.82 -14.52 7.19
C THR A 24 10.52 -13.54 8.30
N GLN A 25 9.58 -12.62 8.10
CA GLN A 25 9.29 -11.53 9.03
C GLN A 25 7.88 -11.64 9.65
N GLY A 26 7.02 -12.53 9.13
CA GLY A 26 5.62 -12.62 9.56
C GLY A 26 4.77 -11.39 9.19
N LEU A 27 5.31 -10.49 8.37
CA LEU A 27 4.70 -9.23 7.99
C LEU A 27 4.51 -9.16 6.47
N ALA A 28 3.50 -8.40 6.05
CA ALA A 28 3.32 -8.07 4.65
C ALA A 28 4.47 -7.17 4.15
N PRO A 29 4.88 -7.28 2.88
CA PRO A 29 5.96 -6.46 2.31
C PRO A 29 5.59 -4.97 2.20
N ILE A 30 4.29 -4.66 2.17
CA ILE A 30 3.78 -3.28 2.24
C ILE A 30 3.08 -3.12 3.59
N PRO A 31 3.52 -2.18 4.43
CA PRO A 31 2.88 -1.86 5.70
C PRO A 31 1.40 -1.48 5.53
N PHE A 32 0.57 -1.81 6.52
CA PHE A 32 -0.86 -1.51 6.46
C PHE A 32 -1.15 0.00 6.47
N ASP A 33 -0.38 0.76 7.23
CA ASP A 33 -0.50 2.22 7.29
C ASP A 33 -0.21 2.88 5.93
N ASP A 34 0.73 2.35 5.15
CA ASP A 34 0.96 2.82 3.77
C ASP A 34 -0.27 2.59 2.87
N LEU A 35 -0.95 1.45 3.01
CA LEU A 35 -2.19 1.16 2.26
C LEU A 35 -3.30 2.15 2.62
N VAL A 36 -3.49 2.42 3.91
CA VAL A 36 -4.50 3.36 4.40
C VAL A 36 -4.20 4.78 3.91
N ASN A 37 -2.94 5.22 4.04
CA ASN A 37 -2.47 6.53 3.59
C ASN A 37 -2.66 6.71 2.09
N GLY A 38 -2.37 5.67 1.28
CA GLY A 38 -2.62 5.69 -0.15
C GLY A 38 -4.10 5.89 -0.49
N MET A 39 -5.00 5.19 0.20
CA MET A 39 -6.43 5.32 -0.02
C MET A 39 -6.97 6.69 0.44
N GLN A 40 -6.47 7.22 1.56
CA GLN A 40 -6.79 8.58 2.01
C GLN A 40 -6.42 9.63 0.94
N ALA A 41 -5.24 9.49 0.33
CA ALA A 41 -4.81 10.39 -0.74
C ALA A 41 -5.75 10.34 -1.96
N VAL A 42 -6.22 9.14 -2.36
CA VAL A 42 -7.19 8.98 -3.47
C VAL A 42 -8.51 9.70 -3.16
N PHE A 43 -9.03 9.55 -1.94
CA PHE A 43 -10.28 10.21 -1.55
C PHE A 43 -10.13 11.72 -1.43
N ALA A 44 -9.03 12.21 -0.86
CA ALA A 44 -8.74 13.63 -0.80
C ALA A 44 -8.58 14.26 -2.19
N ALA A 45 -7.92 13.56 -3.12
CA ALA A 45 -7.81 14.01 -4.51
C ALA A 45 -9.20 14.13 -5.16
N ARG A 46 -10.05 13.11 -4.99
CA ARG A 46 -11.44 13.15 -5.50
C ARG A 46 -12.23 14.31 -4.90
N GLN A 47 -12.12 14.53 -3.59
CA GLN A 47 -12.80 15.63 -2.89
C GLN A 47 -12.29 16.99 -3.35
N SER A 48 -10.98 17.14 -3.52
CA SER A 48 -10.35 18.37 -3.98
C SER A 48 -10.81 18.72 -5.40
N LEU A 49 -10.83 17.74 -6.30
CA LEU A 49 -11.33 17.92 -7.67
C LEU A 49 -12.82 18.30 -7.70
N ALA A 50 -13.64 17.70 -6.82
CA ALA A 50 -15.07 17.99 -6.78
C ALA A 50 -15.40 19.38 -6.20
N SER A 51 -14.58 19.89 -5.28
CA SER A 51 -14.81 21.16 -4.57
C SER A 51 -13.98 22.33 -5.12
N GLY A 52 -12.92 22.04 -5.87
CA GLY A 52 -11.92 23.04 -6.27
C GLY A 52 -11.08 23.59 -5.10
N GLN A 53 -11.13 22.95 -3.93
CA GLN A 53 -10.42 23.38 -2.73
C GLN A 53 -9.29 22.42 -2.36
N PRO A 54 -8.22 22.90 -1.72
CA PRO A 54 -7.22 22.02 -1.13
C PRO A 54 -7.85 21.19 0.01
N VAL A 55 -7.38 19.95 0.16
CA VAL A 55 -7.78 19.04 1.25
C VAL A 55 -6.54 18.66 2.03
N GLU A 56 -6.55 18.95 3.34
CA GLU A 56 -5.48 18.58 4.26
C GLU A 56 -5.48 17.07 4.52
N LEU A 57 -4.30 16.45 4.49
CA LEU A 57 -4.11 15.03 4.76
C LEU A 57 -3.38 14.87 6.10
N THR A 58 -3.98 14.14 7.04
CA THR A 58 -3.31 13.70 8.26
C THR A 58 -2.95 12.23 8.12
N PRO A 59 -1.65 11.88 8.00
CA PRO A 59 -1.25 10.50 7.78
C PRO A 59 -1.68 9.60 8.94
N TYR A 60 -2.28 8.46 8.61
CA TYR A 60 -2.46 7.37 9.54
C TYR A 60 -1.11 6.75 9.91
N ARG A 61 -0.93 6.52 11.20
CA ARG A 61 0.22 5.81 11.78
C ARG A 61 -0.35 4.70 12.65
N MET A 62 -0.01 3.46 12.33
CA MET A 62 -0.37 2.34 13.20
C MET A 62 0.55 2.35 14.41
N GLU A 63 -0.01 2.37 15.63
CA GLU A 63 0.80 2.20 16.83
C GLU A 63 1.37 0.78 16.87
N GLN A 64 2.68 0.67 17.10
CA GLN A 64 3.31 -0.64 17.25
C GLN A 64 2.82 -1.27 18.56
N ILE A 65 1.99 -2.30 18.45
CA ILE A 65 1.63 -3.14 19.59
C ILE A 65 2.91 -3.88 20.01
N ARG A 66 3.55 -3.41 21.08
CA ARG A 66 4.65 -4.16 21.72
C ARG A 66 4.04 -5.40 22.36
N ILE A 67 4.15 -6.54 21.69
CA ILE A 67 3.90 -7.82 22.34
C ILE A 67 5.12 -8.06 23.23
N SER A 68 4.97 -7.77 24.53
CA SER A 68 5.98 -8.14 25.53
C SER A 68 6.06 -9.66 25.57
N GLU A 69 7.19 -10.22 25.14
CA GLU A 69 7.50 -11.62 25.39
C GLU A 69 7.56 -11.83 26.92
N LYS A 70 6.86 -12.86 27.40
CA LYS A 70 6.92 -13.38 28.77
C LYS A 70 7.73 -14.66 28.77
#